data_AF-A0A1F5APK2-F1
#
_entry.id   AF-A0A1F5APK2-F1
#
_cell.length_a   1.000
_cell.length_b   1.000
_cell.length_c   1.000
_cell.angle_alpha   90.00
_cell.angle_beta   90.00
_cell.angle_gamma   90.00
#
_symmetry.space_group_name_H-M   'P 1'
#
loop_
_entity.id
_entity.type
_entity.pdbx_description
1 polymer ?
#
loop_
_entity_poly.entity_id
_entity_poly.type
_entity_poly.pdbx_seq_one_letter_code
_entity_poly.pdbx_strand_id
1 'polypeptide(L)'
;MYHDDGVKKGIWDSFRGKRVFLNIMGRAIDDVYSVRSLGRDGLSGSLKAGLYHGNNSGVGALGIALAMGARPIYLLGYDMRHEGGRSHFHAGYGAKQPERVAQSFIRDFDKNFKSLNGRGGIVNLNPRSALRTFPFGDIDEVLNGPTSQGLGNDEPALREPVLLGSPAAN
;
A
#
# COMPACT_ATOMS: atom_id res chain seq x y z
N MET A 1 10.43 19.78 9.16
CA MET A 1 9.67 20.92 8.61
C MET A 1 9.45 20.61 7.15
N TYR A 2 8.22 20.27 6.75
CA TYR A 2 7.92 20.08 5.33
C TYR A 2 7.90 21.46 4.70
N HIS A 3 8.77 21.70 3.72
CA HIS A 3 8.69 22.90 2.90
C HIS A 3 7.41 22.81 2.07
N ASP A 4 6.57 23.84 2.18
CA ASP A 4 5.42 24.03 1.31
C ASP A 4 5.94 24.50 -0.04
N ASP A 5 6.36 23.54 -0.86
CA ASP A 5 6.87 23.77 -2.22
C ASP A 5 5.74 24.12 -3.22
N GLY A 6 4.61 24.66 -2.73
CA GLY A 6 3.50 25.08 -3.58
C GLY A 6 2.92 23.90 -4.36
N VAL A 7 2.61 22.79 -3.67
CA VAL A 7 1.72 21.77 -4.24
C VAL A 7 0.48 22.52 -4.70
N LYS A 8 0.27 22.56 -6.02
CA LYS A 8 -0.82 23.33 -6.64
C LYS A 8 -2.12 22.98 -5.94
N LYS A 9 -2.62 23.91 -5.12
CA LYS A 9 -3.84 23.81 -4.31
C LYS A 9 -4.98 23.12 -5.08
N GLY A 10 -5.11 23.44 -6.37
CA GLY A 10 -6.13 22.89 -7.26
C GLY A 10 -6.07 21.39 -7.61
N ILE A 11 -4.92 20.69 -7.52
CA ILE A 11 -4.90 19.23 -7.78
C ILE A 11 -5.47 18.47 -6.58
N TRP A 12 -5.18 18.93 -5.37
CA TRP A 12 -5.69 18.31 -4.16
C TRP A 12 -7.18 18.57 -3.98
N ASP A 13 -7.62 19.80 -4.29
CA ASP A 13 -9.03 20.19 -4.24
C ASP A 13 -9.89 19.47 -5.30
N SER A 14 -9.28 19.00 -6.39
CA SER A 14 -9.97 18.26 -7.47
C SER A 14 -9.92 16.74 -7.31
N PHE A 15 -9.27 16.22 -6.26
CA PHE A 15 -9.27 14.78 -5.98
C PHE A 15 -10.68 14.33 -5.58
N ARG A 16 -11.33 13.59 -6.47
CA ARG A 16 -12.71 13.07 -6.24
C ARG A 16 -12.75 11.77 -5.43
N GLY A 17 -11.60 11.17 -5.15
CA GLY A 17 -11.53 9.92 -4.40
C GLY A 17 -11.77 10.11 -2.90
N LYS A 18 -11.99 9.00 -2.19
CA LYS A 18 -12.02 9.02 -0.73
C LYS A 18 -10.62 9.31 -0.19
N ARG A 19 -10.47 10.41 0.54
CA ARG A 19 -9.25 10.71 1.29
C ARG A 19 -9.23 9.86 2.55
N VAL A 20 -8.20 9.04 2.69
CA VAL A 20 -8.05 8.12 3.81
C VAL A 20 -6.70 8.36 4.47
N PHE A 21 -6.68 8.42 5.80
CA PHE A 21 -5.47 8.56 6.60
C PHE A 21 -5.39 7.46 7.64
N LEU A 22 -4.32 6.65 7.58
CA LEU A 22 -4.01 5.70 8.64
C LEU A 22 -3.46 6.46 9.84
N ASN A 23 -4.29 6.61 10.85
CA ASN A 23 -4.04 7.47 12.00
C ASN A 23 -3.20 6.76 13.05
N ILE A 24 -1.89 6.78 12.84
CA ILE A 24 -0.89 6.23 13.78
C ILE A 24 -0.67 7.18 14.96
N MET A 25 -0.90 8.49 14.78
CA MET A 25 -0.58 9.54 15.76
C MET A 25 -1.77 9.98 16.62
N GLY A 26 -2.95 9.38 16.44
CA GLY A 26 -4.17 9.77 17.15
C GLY A 26 -4.74 11.14 16.76
N ARG A 27 -4.37 11.69 15.60
CA ARG A 27 -4.82 13.00 15.12
C ARG A 27 -5.88 12.88 14.03
N ALA A 28 -7.04 13.48 14.27
CA ALA A 28 -8.04 13.68 13.22
C ALA A 28 -7.59 14.77 12.24
N ILE A 29 -7.88 14.57 10.96
CA ILE A 29 -7.68 15.55 9.90
C ILE A 29 -9.05 15.81 9.30
N ASP A 30 -9.41 17.08 9.21
CA ASP A 30 -10.71 17.48 8.65
C ASP A 30 -10.83 16.99 7.21
N ASP A 31 -12.03 16.53 6.85
CA ASP A 31 -12.37 16.09 5.50
C ASP A 31 -11.53 14.89 4.98
N VAL A 32 -10.98 14.11 5.92
CA VAL A 32 -10.22 12.88 5.66
C VAL A 32 -10.76 11.75 6.53
N TYR A 33 -11.07 10.60 5.92
CA TYR A 33 -11.49 9.41 6.66
C TYR A 33 -10.32 8.86 7.47
N SER A 34 -10.43 8.97 8.79
CA SER A 34 -9.41 8.50 9.72
C SER A 34 -9.57 7.01 10.01
N VAL A 35 -8.55 6.22 9.70
CA VAL A 35 -8.50 4.79 10.00
C VAL A 35 -7.67 4.58 11.24
N ARG A 36 -8.24 3.89 12.24
CA ARG A 36 -7.50 3.55 13.46
C ARG A 36 -6.30 2.66 13.13
N SER A 37 -5.16 2.96 13.74
CA SER A 37 -4.02 2.05 13.75
C SER A 37 -4.20 0.91 14.76
N LEU A 38 -3.99 -0.33 14.33
CA LEU A 38 -4.02 -1.55 15.16
C LEU A 38 -2.62 -2.00 15.61
N GLY A 39 -1.59 -1.23 15.27
CA GLY A 39 -0.19 -1.56 15.54
C GLY A 39 0.55 -2.05 14.29
N ARG A 40 1.68 -2.73 14.50
CA ARG A 40 2.63 -3.06 13.41
C ARG A 40 2.32 -4.37 12.68
N ASP A 41 1.90 -5.39 13.41
CA ASP A 41 1.87 -6.77 12.91
C ASP A 41 0.44 -7.30 12.89
N GLY A 42 -0.08 -7.60 11.70
CA GLY A 42 -1.36 -8.28 11.50
C GLY A 42 -2.00 -7.95 10.15
N LEU A 43 -3.23 -8.42 9.94
CA LEU A 43 -3.99 -8.09 8.74
C LEU A 43 -5.44 -7.82 9.11
N SER A 44 -6.00 -6.77 8.53
CA SER A 44 -7.40 -6.41 8.67
C SER A 44 -7.99 -6.12 7.30
N GLY A 45 -9.15 -6.68 7.02
CA GLY A 45 -9.92 -6.43 5.78
C GLY A 45 -10.92 -5.29 5.90
N SER A 46 -10.86 -4.47 6.96
CA SER A 46 -11.88 -3.45 7.23
C SER A 46 -11.29 -2.13 7.72
N LEU A 47 -11.61 -1.04 7.02
CA LEU A 47 -11.28 0.30 7.47
C LEU A 47 -11.95 0.66 8.81
N LYS A 48 -13.16 0.12 9.05
CA LYS A 48 -13.93 0.35 10.29
C LYS A 48 -13.26 -0.31 11.50
N ALA A 49 -12.71 -1.51 11.33
CA ALA A 49 -11.99 -2.20 12.40
C ALA A 49 -10.62 -1.54 12.69
N GLY A 50 -10.03 -0.91 11.69
CA GLY A 50 -8.68 -0.36 11.72
C GLY A 50 -7.70 -1.21 10.92
N LEU A 51 -6.48 -0.72 10.74
CA LEU A 51 -5.44 -1.35 9.92
C LEU A 51 -4.09 -1.39 10.64
N TYR A 52 -3.25 -2.34 10.23
CA TYR A 52 -1.86 -2.44 10.66
C TYR A 52 -0.97 -1.57 9.77
N HIS A 53 0.00 -0.89 10.37
CA HIS A 53 0.81 0.10 9.66
C HIS A 53 2.20 -0.39 9.26
N GLY A 54 2.67 -1.50 9.84
CA GLY A 54 4.04 -2.01 9.64
C GLY A 54 5.13 -0.97 9.92
N ASN A 55 6.31 -1.19 9.35
CA ASN A 55 7.47 -0.31 9.52
C ASN A 55 7.74 0.59 8.30
N ASN A 56 6.86 0.58 7.28
CA ASN A 56 6.89 1.52 6.16
C ASN A 56 5.47 1.82 5.66
N SER A 57 5.30 2.95 4.97
CA SER A 57 3.99 3.39 4.45
C SER A 57 3.36 2.41 3.46
N GLY A 58 4.16 1.58 2.78
CA GLY A 58 3.68 0.58 1.83
C GLY A 58 2.79 -0.49 2.47
N VAL A 59 3.06 -0.90 3.71
CA VAL A 59 2.20 -1.86 4.44
C VAL A 59 0.80 -1.27 4.67
N GLY A 60 0.75 -0.03 5.16
CA GLY A 60 -0.51 0.68 5.36
C GLY A 60 -1.27 0.92 4.05
N ALA A 61 -0.57 1.34 3.00
CA ALA A 61 -1.16 1.56 1.67
C ALA A 61 -1.79 0.29 1.10
N LEU A 62 -1.08 -0.85 1.18
CA LEU A 62 -1.60 -2.14 0.75
C LEU A 62 -2.80 -2.59 1.60
N GLY A 63 -2.75 -2.39 2.91
CA GLY A 63 -3.88 -2.67 3.80
C GLY A 63 -5.14 -1.86 3.44
N ILE A 64 -4.99 -0.58 3.11
CA ILE A 64 -6.10 0.27 2.65
C ILE A 64 -6.68 -0.27 1.34
N ALA A 65 -5.83 -0.58 0.36
CA ALA A 65 -6.27 -1.10 -0.93
C ALA A 65 -7.08 -2.41 -0.78
N LEU A 66 -6.59 -3.34 0.06
CA LEU A 66 -7.28 -4.59 0.37
C LEU A 66 -8.63 -4.35 1.07
N ALA A 67 -8.66 -3.50 2.09
CA ALA A 67 -9.89 -3.18 2.83
C ALA A 67 -10.93 -2.43 1.99
N MET A 68 -10.50 -1.76 0.92
CA MET A 68 -11.37 -1.12 -0.07
C MET A 68 -11.78 -2.07 -1.22
N GLY A 69 -11.32 -3.33 -1.20
CA GLY A 69 -11.70 -4.34 -2.19
C GLY A 69 -10.98 -4.20 -3.54
N ALA A 70 -9.86 -3.47 -3.61
CA ALA A 70 -9.09 -3.33 -4.84
C ALA A 70 -8.59 -4.70 -5.33
N ARG A 71 -8.85 -5.02 -6.60
CA ARG A 71 -8.39 -6.26 -7.23
C ARG A 71 -8.41 -6.14 -8.76
N PRO A 72 -7.31 -6.42 -9.47
CA PRO A 72 -5.97 -6.71 -8.94
C PRO A 72 -5.29 -5.50 -8.27
N ILE A 73 -4.25 -5.75 -7.48
CA ILE A 73 -3.39 -4.72 -6.87
C ILE A 73 -1.98 -4.86 -7.45
N TYR A 74 -1.49 -3.82 -8.12
CA TYR A 74 -0.16 -3.79 -8.71
C TYR A 74 0.79 -2.94 -7.89
N LEU A 75 1.91 -3.51 -7.46
CA LEU A 75 2.92 -2.85 -6.65
C LEU A 75 4.06 -2.34 -7.54
N LEU A 76 4.26 -1.02 -7.55
CA LEU A 76 5.38 -0.35 -8.21
C LEU A 76 6.11 0.54 -7.21
N GLY A 77 7.45 0.47 -7.18
CA GLY A 77 8.28 1.19 -6.20
C GLY A 77 8.43 0.49 -4.85
N TYR A 78 7.93 -0.74 -4.71
CA TYR A 78 8.09 -1.59 -3.51
C TYR A 78 9.38 -2.41 -3.63
N ASP A 79 10.51 -1.72 -3.67
CA ASP A 79 11.80 -2.29 -4.06
C ASP A 79 12.55 -2.99 -2.92
N MET A 80 12.51 -2.40 -1.72
CA MET A 80 13.10 -2.94 -0.49
C MET A 80 14.58 -3.29 -0.64
N ARG A 81 15.30 -2.47 -1.40
CA ARG A 81 16.71 -2.66 -1.72
C ARG A 81 17.44 -1.33 -1.80
N HIS A 82 18.75 -1.41 -1.72
CA HIS A 82 19.65 -0.31 -1.98
C HIS A 82 20.31 -0.54 -3.34
N GLU A 83 20.34 0.48 -4.21
CA GLU A 83 21.05 0.43 -5.49
C GLU A 83 22.06 1.57 -5.59
N GLY A 84 23.35 1.23 -5.69
CA GLY A 84 24.41 2.23 -5.80
C GLY A 84 24.43 3.21 -4.60
N GLY A 85 24.17 2.72 -3.39
CA GLY A 85 24.10 3.53 -2.18
C GLY A 85 22.82 4.37 -2.02
N ARG A 86 21.86 4.25 -2.94
CA ARG A 86 20.55 4.89 -2.85
C ARG A 86 19.51 3.90 -2.32
N SER A 87 18.69 4.34 -1.37
CA SER A 87 17.57 3.57 -0.82
C SER A 87 16.19 4.03 -1.32
N HIS A 88 16.13 5.14 -2.06
CA HIS A 88 14.91 5.75 -2.54
C HIS A 88 15.08 6.16 -4.02
N PHE A 89 13.95 6.34 -4.72
CA PHE A 89 13.94 6.90 -6.07
C PHE A 89 14.22 8.41 -6.06
N HIS A 90 13.77 9.13 -5.02
CA HIS A 90 14.11 10.54 -4.79
C HIS A 90 15.46 10.70 -4.09
N ALA A 91 15.88 11.94 -3.83
CA ALA A 91 17.16 12.29 -3.19
C ALA A 91 17.38 11.73 -1.76
N GLY A 92 16.45 10.90 -1.26
CA GLY A 92 16.47 10.36 0.09
C GLY A 92 16.23 11.42 1.17
N TYR A 93 16.69 11.12 2.38
CA TYR A 93 16.70 12.02 3.53
C TYR A 93 18.15 12.29 3.95
N GLY A 94 18.38 13.32 4.76
CA GLY A 94 19.74 13.73 5.18
C GLY A 94 20.56 12.62 5.86
N ALA A 95 19.91 11.59 6.41
CA ALA A 95 20.56 10.38 6.92
C ALA A 95 20.45 9.22 5.93
N LYS A 96 21.58 8.55 5.67
CA LYS A 96 21.59 7.30 4.91
C LYS A 96 20.86 6.21 5.71
N GLN A 97 19.87 5.58 5.10
CA GLN A 97 19.24 4.40 5.70
C GLN A 97 20.17 3.19 5.54
N PRO A 98 20.46 2.44 6.60
CA PRO A 98 21.20 1.19 6.48
C PRO A 98 20.38 0.09 5.79
N GLU A 99 21.03 -0.85 5.10
CA GLU A 99 20.37 -1.98 4.40
C GLU A 99 19.49 -2.85 5.31
N ARG A 100 19.87 -3.00 6.60
CA ARG A 100 19.07 -3.74 7.59
C ARG A 100 17.64 -3.19 7.75
N VAL A 101 17.42 -1.92 7.43
CA VAL A 101 16.10 -1.28 7.45
C VAL A 101 15.23 -1.88 6.34
N ALA A 102 15.77 -2.02 5.13
CA ALA A 102 15.07 -2.65 4.00
C ALA A 102 14.72 -4.12 4.31
N GLN A 103 15.62 -4.85 4.96
CA GLN A 103 15.33 -6.21 5.44
C GLN A 103 14.20 -6.26 6.47
N SER A 104 14.08 -5.24 7.33
CA SER A 104 12.95 -5.15 8.27
C SER A 104 11.62 -4.93 7.55
N PHE A 105 11.62 -4.16 6.46
CA PHE A 105 10.43 -3.96 5.63
C PHE A 105 9.97 -5.27 4.99
N ILE A 106 10.89 -6.05 4.43
CA ILE A 106 10.56 -7.37 3.84
C ILE A 106 9.90 -8.27 4.89
N ARG A 107 10.48 -8.35 6.10
CA ARG A 107 9.91 -9.15 7.20
C ARG A 107 8.50 -8.70 7.58
N ASP A 108 8.23 -7.39 7.58
CA ASP A 108 6.90 -6.88 7.85
C ASP A 108 5.91 -7.27 6.76
N PHE A 109 6.28 -7.18 5.48
CA PHE A 109 5.40 -7.65 4.41
C PHE A 109 5.09 -9.15 4.53
N ASP A 110 6.09 -9.96 4.86
CA ASP A 110 5.88 -11.39 5.10
C ASP A 110 4.94 -11.62 6.28
N LYS A 111 5.16 -10.97 7.42
CA LYS A 111 4.29 -11.13 8.60
C LYS A 111 2.84 -10.73 8.32
N ASN A 112 2.64 -9.60 7.64
CA ASN A 112 1.32 -9.02 7.45
C ASN A 112 0.56 -9.67 6.28
N PHE A 113 1.24 -10.14 5.22
CA PHE A 113 0.57 -10.54 3.98
C PHE A 113 0.91 -11.94 3.46
N LYS A 114 1.85 -12.67 4.05
CA LYS A 114 2.21 -14.03 3.56
C LYS A 114 1.03 -15.01 3.58
N SER A 115 0.09 -14.84 4.51
CA SER A 115 -1.14 -15.64 4.57
C SER A 115 -2.05 -15.46 3.35
N LEU A 116 -1.87 -14.38 2.58
CA LEU A 116 -2.58 -14.16 1.33
C LEU A 116 -2.09 -15.10 0.23
N ASN A 117 -0.82 -15.52 0.20
CA ASN A 117 -0.27 -16.56 -0.70
C ASN A 117 -0.86 -16.56 -2.14
N GLY A 118 -0.84 -15.42 -2.83
CA GLY A 118 -1.39 -15.26 -4.19
C GLY A 118 -2.91 -15.03 -4.26
N ARG A 119 -3.64 -15.24 -3.17
CA ARG A 119 -5.03 -14.79 -2.97
C ARG A 119 -5.01 -13.27 -2.82
N GLY A 120 -6.01 -12.60 -3.39
CA GLY A 120 -6.10 -11.12 -3.40
C GLY A 120 -5.54 -10.44 -4.65
N GLY A 121 -4.85 -11.17 -5.55
CA GLY A 121 -4.41 -10.63 -6.84
C GLY A 121 -3.39 -9.49 -6.70
N ILE A 122 -2.47 -9.62 -5.73
CA ILE A 122 -1.37 -8.68 -5.51
C ILE A 122 -0.19 -9.12 -6.38
N VAL A 123 0.33 -8.21 -7.21
CA VAL A 123 1.40 -8.48 -8.17
C VAL A 123 2.49 -7.43 -8.03
N ASN A 124 3.75 -7.86 -7.91
CA ASN A 124 4.91 -6.99 -7.89
C ASN A 124 5.42 -6.73 -9.31
N LEU A 125 5.41 -5.47 -9.76
CA LEU A 125 5.78 -5.09 -11.12
C LEU A 125 7.27 -4.76 -11.29
N ASN A 126 8.08 -4.86 -10.22
CA ASN A 126 9.52 -4.69 -10.34
C ASN A 126 10.23 -6.05 -10.18
N PRO A 127 10.69 -6.71 -11.27
CA PRO A 127 11.36 -8.01 -11.19
C PRO A 127 12.65 -7.98 -10.33
N ARG A 128 13.25 -6.80 -10.18
CA ARG A 128 14.47 -6.60 -9.39
C ARG A 128 14.22 -6.22 -7.92
N SER A 129 12.95 -6.14 -7.48
CA SER A 129 12.58 -5.89 -6.08
C SER A 129 13.05 -7.02 -5.16
N ALA A 130 13.48 -6.69 -3.93
CA ALA A 130 13.76 -7.69 -2.90
C ALA A 130 12.50 -8.25 -2.23
N LEU A 131 11.33 -7.65 -2.47
CA LEU A 131 10.05 -8.09 -1.93
C LEU A 131 9.49 -9.26 -2.73
N ARG A 132 9.76 -10.49 -2.26
CA ARG A 132 9.39 -11.75 -2.94
C ARG A 132 8.09 -12.38 -2.46
N THR A 133 7.40 -11.77 -1.48
CA THR A 133 6.15 -12.28 -0.89
C THR A 133 5.01 -12.42 -1.92
N PHE A 134 5.06 -11.66 -3.03
CA PHE A 134 4.03 -11.60 -4.06
C PHE A 134 4.58 -12.10 -5.40
N PRO A 135 3.73 -12.68 -6.27
CA PRO A 135 4.12 -13.02 -7.64
C PRO A 135 4.56 -11.77 -8.41
N PHE A 136 5.48 -11.96 -9.35
CA PHE A 136 5.93 -10.90 -10.26
C PHE A 136 5.07 -10.83 -11.52
N GLY A 137 4.92 -9.64 -12.08
CA GLY A 137 4.28 -9.40 -13.37
C GLY A 137 5.02 -8.33 -14.15
N ASP A 138 4.65 -8.19 -15.42
CA ASP A 138 5.25 -7.23 -16.34
C ASP A 138 4.42 -5.93 -16.38
N ILE A 139 5.09 -4.78 -16.26
CA ILE A 139 4.42 -3.48 -16.24
C ILE A 139 3.83 -3.10 -17.61
N ASP A 140 4.49 -3.46 -18.70
CA ASP A 140 4.05 -3.15 -20.05
C ASP A 140 2.82 -4.00 -20.41
N GLU A 141 2.77 -5.26 -19.95
CA GLU A 141 1.56 -6.09 -20.06
C GLU A 141 0.37 -5.49 -19.31
N VAL A 142 0.58 -4.93 -18.12
CA VAL A 142 -0.51 -4.32 -17.32
C VAL A 142 -1.00 -3.02 -17.96
N LEU A 143 -0.10 -2.18 -18.46
CA LEU A 143 -0.45 -0.89 -19.04
C LEU A 143 -1.02 -1.02 -20.47
N ASN A 144 -0.56 -2.00 -21.25
CA ASN A 144 -0.94 -2.17 -22.65
C ASN A 144 -1.88 -3.37 -22.91
N GLY A 145 -2.12 -4.21 -21.91
CA GLY A 145 -2.99 -5.38 -22.03
C GLY A 145 -4.48 -5.03 -22.14
N PRO A 146 -5.34 -6.01 -22.49
CA PRO A 146 -6.77 -5.78 -22.77
C PRO A 146 -7.57 -5.16 -21.61
N THR A 147 -7.06 -5.21 -20.38
CA THR A 147 -7.65 -4.57 -19.20
C THR A 147 -7.55 -3.03 -19.22
N SER A 148 -6.61 -2.45 -19.97
CA SER A 148 -6.43 -0.99 -20.04
C SER A 148 -7.54 -0.27 -20.81
N GLN A 149 -8.35 -1.00 -21.59
CA GLN A 149 -9.46 -0.44 -22.37
C GLN A 149 -10.81 -0.39 -21.62
N GLY A 150 -10.86 -0.73 -20.33
CA GLY A 150 -12.11 -0.90 -19.57
C GLY A 150 -12.38 0.10 -18.43
N LEU A 151 -11.49 1.05 -18.12
CA LEU A 151 -11.72 2.05 -17.06
C LEU A 151 -12.54 3.25 -17.56
N GLY A 152 -13.61 2.98 -18.32
CA GLY A 152 -14.69 3.94 -18.55
C GLY A 152 -15.43 4.23 -17.24
N ASN A 153 -16.14 5.36 -17.21
CA ASN A 153 -16.75 6.03 -16.04
C ASN A 153 -17.77 5.23 -15.19
N ASP A 154 -17.83 3.91 -15.30
CA ASP A 154 -18.71 3.09 -14.48
C ASP A 154 -18.07 2.88 -13.11
N GLU A 155 -18.68 3.47 -12.07
CA GLU A 155 -18.31 3.23 -10.68
C GLU A 155 -18.16 1.73 -10.44
N PRO A 156 -16.99 1.23 -10.01
CA PRO A 156 -16.90 -0.16 -9.60
C PRO A 156 -17.77 -0.30 -8.36
N ALA A 157 -18.93 -0.96 -8.52
CA ALA A 157 -19.76 -1.38 -7.40
C ALA A 157 -18.85 -2.02 -6.36
N LEU A 158 -18.82 -1.44 -5.16
CA LEU A 158 -18.03 -1.91 -4.03
C LEU A 158 -18.38 -3.39 -3.82
N ARG A 159 -17.53 -4.28 -4.33
CA ARG A 159 -17.67 -5.72 -4.09
C ARG A 159 -17.40 -5.93 -2.62
N GLU A 160 -18.29 -6.65 -1.95
CA GLU A 160 -18.16 -7.05 -0.54
C GLU A 160 -16.70 -7.48 -0.26
N PRO A 161 -16.05 -6.93 0.78
CA PRO A 161 -14.69 -7.32 1.12
C PRO A 161 -14.67 -8.83 1.35
N VAL A 162 -13.73 -9.53 0.71
CA VAL A 162 -13.48 -10.93 1.06
C VAL A 162 -13.08 -10.93 2.53
N LEU A 163 -13.96 -11.44 3.39
CA LEU A 163 -13.68 -11.66 4.80
C LEU A 163 -12.43 -12.55 4.87
N LEU A 164 -11.29 -11.92 5.13
CA LEU A 164 -10.09 -12.62 5.56
C LEU A 164 -10.49 -13.29 6.87
N GLY A 165 -10.63 -14.62 6.81
CA GLY A 165 -11.34 -15.42 7.80
C GLY A 165 -11.02 -14.99 9.23
N SER A 166 -12.08 -14.83 10.03
CA SER A 166 -11.98 -14.61 11.47
C SER A 166 -11.05 -15.67 12.09
N PRO A 167 -10.21 -15.32 13.08
CA PRO A 167 -9.58 -16.34 13.89
C PRO A 167 -10.68 -17.18 14.53
N ALA A 168 -10.57 -18.50 14.40
CA ALA A 168 -11.43 -19.41 15.15
C ALA A 168 -11.31 -19.06 16.64
N ALA A 169 -12.43 -18.69 17.25
CA ALA A 169 -12.51 -18.57 18.70
C ALA A 169 -12.29 -19.97 19.28
N ASN A 170 -11.26 -20.11 20.12
CA ASN A 170 -11.14 -21.22 21.06
C ASN A 170 -12.01 -20.94 22.28
#